data_AF-A0A0Q3P4L5-F1
#
_entry.id   AF-A0A0Q3P4L5-F1
#
_cell.length_a   1.000
_cell.length_b   1.000
_cell.length_c   1.000
_cell.angle_alpha   90.00
_cell.angle_beta   90.00
_cell.angle_gamma   90.00
#
_symmetry.space_group_name_H-M   'P 1'
#
loop_
_entity.id
_entity.type
_entity.pdbx_description
1 polymer ?
#
loop_
_entity_poly.entity_id
_entity_poly.type
_entity_poly.pdbx_seq_one_letter_code
_entity_poly.pdbx_strand_id
1 'polypeptide(L)'
;MATPPAATLFFSPAMTPAPRKPLLLLSLSLPVLLLLFSLVFLLSHTTFSLLLCPLLPQSPSRSANATTTTSPPSAAATSLDASMDKTLRAFHLSSSPPSPPPLVVVKTTNSKKASTKKRNKSLVKLLLRQTPRTRRFASRAAELFAPQPPARPCARRFFMTWLSPLEQFGSREPLVLETLFRWHPDACVLIASDTMDSPDGATKLSPFADRGFRVAALSPDLAHLLAGTPAEPWLASVRRGEVSPGSVPLGQNLSNLLRLALLYKYGGVYLDADVVVLRPFMELGARNAIGAQAVDAATGEWTRLNNAVMVFDRPGHPLLREFIAEFAATFDGSKWGHNGPYLVSRVVARLRGRMMPWLGVTVLPPRAFYPVDWNRIGGLFVSPKDRKGEKWVKAKVDSIKGKSFGIHLWNRESRGMEVEEGSVIGRLIADSCLFCNSSMQGKYL
;
A
#
# COMPACT_ATOMS: atom_id res chain seq x y z
N MET A 1 24.97 -81.42 -37.35
CA MET A 1 26.12 -80.84 -38.08
C MET A 1 25.87 -79.35 -38.23
N ALA A 2 26.68 -78.40 -37.81
CA ALA A 2 27.72 -78.29 -36.80
C ALA A 2 27.76 -76.77 -36.51
N THR A 3 27.66 -76.37 -35.25
CA THR A 3 27.83 -74.97 -34.80
C THR A 3 29.30 -74.55 -34.95
N PRO A 4 29.61 -73.38 -35.51
CA PRO A 4 30.91 -72.75 -35.34
C PRO A 4 30.92 -71.79 -34.13
N PRO A 5 32.11 -71.52 -33.55
CA PRO A 5 32.24 -71.07 -32.17
C PRO A 5 32.48 -69.55 -32.00
N ALA A 6 32.45 -69.15 -30.73
CA ALA A 6 32.67 -67.82 -30.18
C ALA A 6 34.01 -67.18 -30.60
N ALA A 7 33.98 -65.85 -30.80
CA ALA A 7 35.17 -65.02 -30.96
C ALA A 7 35.47 -64.27 -29.65
N THR A 8 36.63 -64.56 -29.07
CA THR A 8 37.24 -63.87 -27.93
C THR A 8 38.21 -62.79 -28.41
N LEU A 9 37.97 -61.57 -27.91
CA LEU A 9 38.87 -60.49 -27.50
C LEU A 9 40.33 -60.49 -28.00
N PHE A 10 40.70 -59.40 -28.68
CA PHE A 10 42.03 -58.79 -28.58
C PHE A 10 41.92 -57.42 -27.91
N PHE A 11 42.58 -57.30 -26.75
CA PHE A 11 42.87 -56.04 -26.07
C PHE A 11 43.97 -55.28 -26.82
N SER A 12 43.82 -53.96 -26.94
CA SER A 12 44.93 -53.04 -27.19
C SER A 12 44.93 -51.92 -26.14
N PRO A 13 46.09 -51.38 -25.78
CA PRO A 13 46.31 -50.72 -24.49
C PRO A 13 45.95 -49.23 -24.50
N ALA A 14 45.69 -48.73 -23.30
CA ALA A 14 45.37 -47.34 -22.99
C ALA A 14 46.44 -46.35 -23.48
N MET A 15 46.00 -45.31 -24.20
CA MET A 15 46.73 -44.05 -24.33
C MET A 15 46.23 -43.07 -23.25
N THR A 16 47.17 -42.65 -22.40
CA THR A 16 47.03 -41.61 -21.40
C THR A 16 46.86 -40.23 -22.06
N PRO A 17 45.95 -39.36 -21.58
CA PRO A 17 45.94 -37.97 -22.00
C PRO A 17 47.04 -37.18 -21.27
N ALA A 18 47.84 -36.45 -22.05
CA ALA A 18 48.87 -35.52 -21.58
C ALA A 18 48.26 -34.37 -20.73
N PRO A 19 48.99 -33.84 -19.73
CA PRO A 19 48.51 -32.74 -18.90
C PRO A 19 48.49 -31.43 -19.70
N ARG A 20 47.31 -30.81 -19.82
CA ARG A 20 47.17 -29.44 -20.33
C ARG A 20 47.74 -28.47 -19.30
N LYS A 21 48.76 -27.69 -19.70
CA LYS A 21 49.30 -26.56 -18.92
C LYS A 21 48.21 -25.49 -18.75
N PRO A 22 48.01 -24.91 -17.56
CA PRO A 22 47.05 -23.84 -17.37
C PRO A 22 47.56 -22.55 -18.03
N LEU A 23 46.69 -21.88 -18.78
CA LEU A 23 46.91 -20.48 -19.19
C LEU A 23 46.96 -19.63 -17.91
N LEU A 24 48.09 -18.99 -17.66
CA LEU A 24 48.23 -17.95 -16.63
C LEU A 24 47.35 -16.75 -17.01
N LEU A 25 46.10 -16.74 -16.56
CA LEU A 25 45.33 -15.51 -16.40
C LEU A 25 45.90 -14.80 -15.17
N LEU A 26 46.63 -13.70 -15.39
CA LEU A 26 47.08 -12.80 -14.33
C LEU A 26 45.86 -12.37 -13.53
N SER A 27 45.69 -12.90 -12.31
CA SER A 27 44.69 -12.43 -11.37
C SER A 27 45.15 -11.07 -10.84
N LEU A 28 44.72 -10.00 -11.49
CA LEU A 28 44.87 -8.65 -10.95
C LEU A 28 44.14 -8.61 -9.60
N SER A 29 44.85 -8.20 -8.56
CA SER A 29 44.26 -8.12 -7.22
C SER A 29 43.10 -7.12 -7.23
N LEU A 30 42.07 -7.39 -6.43
CA LEU A 30 40.89 -6.54 -6.28
C LEU A 30 41.20 -5.03 -6.17
N PRO A 31 42.24 -4.57 -5.45
CA PRO A 31 42.58 -3.14 -5.43
C PRO A 31 43.02 -2.58 -6.80
N VAL A 32 43.71 -3.36 -7.63
CA VAL A 32 44.13 -2.90 -8.97
C VAL A 32 42.93 -2.80 -9.92
N LEU A 33 41.98 -3.72 -9.81
CA LEU A 33 40.74 -3.67 -10.58
C LEU A 33 39.89 -2.44 -10.20
N LEU A 34 39.78 -2.14 -8.91
CA LEU A 34 39.08 -0.96 -8.41
C LEU A 34 39.74 0.35 -8.86
N LEU A 35 41.07 0.38 -8.95
CA LEU A 35 41.82 1.55 -9.42
C LEU A 35 41.59 1.79 -10.92
N LEU A 36 41.56 0.73 -11.72
CA LEU A 36 41.22 0.80 -13.16
C LEU A 36 39.78 1.28 -13.37
N PHE A 37 38.80 0.77 -12.60
CA PHE A 37 37.43 1.25 -12.68
C PHE A 37 37.28 2.72 -12.27
N SER A 38 38.01 3.14 -11.23
CA SER A 38 38.01 4.54 -10.78
C SER A 38 38.61 5.47 -11.84
N LEU A 39 39.67 5.05 -12.53
CA LEU A 39 40.29 5.81 -13.61
C LEU A 39 39.35 5.96 -14.82
N VAL A 40 38.64 4.89 -15.20
CA VAL A 40 37.62 4.93 -16.27
C VAL A 40 36.46 5.86 -15.91
N PHE A 41 36.04 5.86 -14.63
CA PHE A 41 34.98 6.74 -14.14
C PHE A 41 35.40 8.22 -14.08
N LEU A 42 36.66 8.50 -13.76
CA LEU A 42 37.21 9.86 -13.80
C LEU A 42 37.36 10.38 -15.24
N LEU A 43 37.80 9.54 -16.18
CA LEU A 43 37.93 9.90 -17.60
C LEU A 43 36.57 10.12 -18.28
N SER A 44 35.50 9.44 -17.84
CA SER A 44 34.15 9.66 -18.38
C SER A 44 33.50 10.96 -17.85
N HIS A 45 33.84 11.39 -16.64
CA HIS A 45 33.30 12.64 -16.07
C HIS A 45 34.03 13.91 -16.54
N THR A 46 35.33 13.83 -16.84
CA THR A 46 36.08 14.96 -17.42
C THR A 46 35.69 15.20 -18.88
N THR A 47 35.39 14.15 -19.65
CA THR A 47 34.87 14.27 -21.02
C THR A 47 33.43 14.79 -21.06
N PHE A 48 32.58 14.44 -20.08
CA PHE A 48 31.20 14.95 -20.00
C PHE A 48 31.13 16.44 -19.60
N SER A 49 32.08 16.95 -18.81
CA SER A 49 32.10 18.35 -18.37
C SER A 49 32.63 19.34 -19.42
N LEU A 50 33.40 18.86 -20.41
CA LEU A 50 33.97 19.69 -21.47
C LEU A 50 33.09 19.78 -22.74
N LEU A 51 32.05 18.94 -22.86
CA LEU A 51 31.22 18.82 -24.08
C LEU A 51 29.85 19.51 -24.01
N LEU A 52 29.44 20.08 -22.87
CA LEU A 52 28.12 20.72 -22.68
C LEU A 52 28.15 22.20 -22.23
N CYS A 53 29.34 22.81 -22.13
CA CYS A 53 29.48 24.16 -21.57
C CYS A 53 29.55 25.37 -22.56
N PRO A 54 29.38 25.26 -23.90
CA PRO A 54 29.33 26.48 -24.74
C PRO A 54 27.99 26.71 -25.48
N LEU A 55 26.82 26.31 -24.94
CA LEU A 55 25.51 26.57 -25.61
C LEU A 55 24.45 27.26 -24.75
N LEU A 56 24.85 28.21 -23.89
CA LEU A 56 23.90 29.12 -23.25
C LEU A 56 24.25 30.58 -23.61
N PRO A 57 23.36 31.31 -24.33
CA PRO A 57 23.54 32.73 -24.58
C PRO A 57 23.43 33.55 -23.29
N GLN A 58 24.36 34.49 -23.11
CA GLN A 58 24.31 35.53 -22.09
C GLN A 58 23.29 36.63 -22.45
N SER A 59 22.85 37.32 -21.40
CA SER A 59 21.76 38.28 -21.23
C SER A 59 21.84 39.57 -22.07
N PRO A 60 20.85 40.48 -21.92
CA PRO A 60 21.27 41.74 -21.28
C PRO A 60 20.33 42.26 -20.20
N SER A 61 20.96 42.97 -19.27
CA SER A 61 20.42 43.72 -18.14
C SER A 61 20.29 45.21 -18.46
N ARG A 62 19.57 45.93 -17.58
CA ARG A 62 19.37 47.40 -17.37
C ARG A 62 17.91 47.82 -17.59
N SER A 63 17.29 48.69 -16.78
CA SER A 63 17.79 49.72 -15.86
C SER A 63 16.74 50.07 -14.80
N ALA A 64 17.21 50.64 -13.69
CA ALA A 64 16.42 51.30 -12.66
C ALA A 64 15.80 52.62 -13.16
N ASN A 65 14.66 53.01 -12.60
CA ASN A 65 14.40 54.40 -12.20
C ASN A 65 13.27 54.47 -11.17
N ALA A 66 13.50 55.28 -10.14
CA ALA A 66 12.60 55.63 -9.06
C ALA A 66 11.92 56.98 -9.34
N THR A 67 10.66 57.15 -8.93
CA THR A 67 10.13 58.48 -8.60
C THR A 67 9.01 58.36 -7.55
N THR A 68 9.14 59.20 -6.53
CA THR A 68 8.34 59.38 -5.31
C THR A 68 7.25 60.42 -5.53
N THR A 69 6.04 60.23 -4.94
CA THR A 69 5.20 61.32 -4.38
C THR A 69 4.02 60.79 -3.52
N THR A 70 4.11 61.09 -2.22
CA THR A 70 3.09 61.59 -1.24
C THR A 70 1.69 60.96 -1.02
N SER A 71 1.43 60.72 0.28
CA SER A 71 0.40 60.08 1.14
C SER A 71 -0.88 60.92 1.47
N PRO A 72 -1.81 60.58 2.43
CA PRO A 72 -2.32 59.30 3.05
C PRO A 72 -3.89 59.34 3.30
N PRO A 73 -4.55 58.62 4.28
CA PRO A 73 -4.34 57.31 4.94
C PRO A 73 -5.58 56.35 4.91
N SER A 74 -5.37 55.04 5.14
CA SER A 74 -6.37 54.16 5.79
C SER A 74 -5.77 52.83 6.28
N ALA A 75 -5.85 52.65 7.60
CA ALA A 75 -5.91 51.42 8.41
C ALA A 75 -4.83 50.31 8.33
N ALA A 76 -4.39 49.92 9.53
CA ALA A 76 -3.28 49.03 9.86
C ALA A 76 -3.60 47.52 9.78
N ALA A 77 -2.61 46.74 9.36
CA ALA A 77 -2.37 45.37 9.83
C ALA A 77 -0.88 45.02 9.62
N THR A 78 -0.08 45.19 10.68
CA THR A 78 1.36 44.96 10.71
C THR A 78 1.73 43.53 11.15
N SER A 79 2.54 42.88 10.30
CA SER A 79 3.70 42.04 10.64
C SER A 79 3.59 40.97 11.75
N LEU A 80 3.24 39.74 11.37
CA LEU A 80 3.57 38.52 12.12
C LEU A 80 4.17 37.39 11.25
N ASP A 81 4.15 37.52 9.92
CA ASP A 81 4.45 36.40 9.01
C ASP A 81 5.94 36.25 8.65
N ALA A 82 6.74 37.32 8.77
CA ALA A 82 8.16 37.29 8.37
C ALA A 82 9.10 36.67 9.42
N SER A 83 8.65 36.51 10.67
CA SER A 83 9.50 36.02 11.76
C SER A 83 9.49 34.49 11.91
N MET A 84 8.45 33.79 11.45
CA MET A 84 8.36 32.32 11.56
C MET A 84 9.18 31.59 10.50
N ASP A 85 9.47 32.25 9.37
CA ASP A 85 10.19 31.62 8.24
C ASP A 85 11.71 31.56 8.47
N LYS A 86 12.26 32.47 9.30
CA LYS A 86 13.68 32.44 9.70
C LYS A 86 13.98 31.38 10.76
N THR A 87 13.07 31.11 11.68
CA THR A 87 13.25 30.09 12.73
C THR A 87 13.10 28.66 12.17
N LEU A 88 12.26 28.46 11.14
CA LEU A 88 12.13 27.17 10.46
C LEU A 88 13.36 26.83 9.60
N ARG A 89 14.00 27.82 8.96
CA ARG A 89 15.26 27.59 8.21
C ARG A 89 16.46 27.30 9.11
N ALA A 90 16.50 27.85 10.33
CA ALA A 90 17.58 27.61 11.28
C ALA A 90 17.59 26.18 11.88
N PHE A 91 16.45 25.49 11.93
CA PHE A 91 16.36 24.09 12.37
C PHE A 91 16.81 23.06 11.31
N HIS A 92 17.02 23.50 10.07
CA HIS A 92 17.44 22.63 8.96
C HIS A 92 18.95 22.56 8.73
N LEU A 93 19.77 23.26 9.54
CA LEU A 93 21.24 23.30 9.38
C LEU A 93 22.04 22.65 10.52
N SER A 94 21.41 21.95 11.46
CA SER A 94 22.13 21.22 12.50
C SER A 94 21.54 19.84 12.76
N SER A 95 21.86 18.90 11.88
CA SER A 95 22.22 17.51 12.19
C SER A 95 22.31 16.72 10.89
N SER A 96 23.52 16.34 10.51
CA SER A 96 23.74 15.32 9.51
C SER A 96 23.02 14.04 9.97
N PRO A 97 22.14 13.42 9.17
CA PRO A 97 21.55 12.14 9.54
C PRO A 97 22.65 11.09 9.59
N PRO A 98 22.66 10.18 10.60
CA PRO A 98 23.57 9.05 10.57
C PRO A 98 23.27 8.22 9.31
N SER A 99 24.33 7.75 8.66
CA SER A 99 24.29 6.90 7.47
C SER A 99 23.28 5.76 7.69
N PRO A 100 22.39 5.47 6.73
CA PRO A 100 21.51 4.31 6.86
C PRO A 100 22.37 3.05 7.00
N PRO A 101 22.05 2.13 7.92
CA PRO A 101 22.73 0.85 7.97
C PRO A 101 22.56 0.16 6.61
N PRO A 102 23.57 -0.56 6.11
CA PRO A 102 23.49 -1.22 4.82
C PRO A 102 22.24 -2.11 4.80
N LEU A 103 21.48 -2.02 3.70
CA LEU A 103 20.34 -2.88 3.42
C LEU A 103 20.77 -4.33 3.70
N VAL A 104 20.27 -4.89 4.80
CA VAL A 104 20.47 -6.29 5.11
C VAL A 104 19.76 -7.06 4.00
N VAL A 105 20.52 -7.55 3.04
CA VAL A 105 20.10 -8.65 2.17
C VAL A 105 19.86 -9.81 3.12
N VAL A 106 18.60 -9.99 3.53
CA VAL A 106 18.19 -11.14 4.31
C VAL A 106 18.42 -12.36 3.43
N LYS A 107 19.55 -13.05 3.63
CA LYS A 107 19.78 -14.40 3.12
C LYS A 107 18.71 -15.28 3.75
N THR A 108 17.61 -15.44 3.04
CA THR A 108 16.51 -16.31 3.43
C THR A 108 17.01 -17.75 3.36
N THR A 109 17.19 -18.36 4.53
CA THR A 109 17.57 -19.77 4.68
C THR A 109 16.54 -20.68 3.98
N ASN A 110 16.99 -21.81 3.45
CA ASN A 110 16.15 -22.75 2.68
C ASN A 110 14.89 -23.21 3.46
N SER A 111 14.94 -23.25 4.79
CA SER A 111 13.81 -23.60 5.66
C SER A 111 12.69 -22.55 5.65
N LYS A 112 13.01 -21.25 5.71
CA LYS A 112 12.03 -20.16 5.61
C LYS A 112 11.39 -20.09 4.23
N LYS A 113 12.16 -20.34 3.16
CA LYS A 113 11.64 -20.45 1.79
C LYS A 113 10.68 -21.64 1.63
N ALA A 114 11.03 -22.81 2.17
CA ALA A 114 10.19 -24.00 2.14
C ALA A 114 8.88 -23.83 2.93
N SER A 115 8.94 -23.25 4.14
CA SER A 115 7.78 -22.91 4.96
C SER A 115 6.83 -21.93 4.25
N THR A 116 7.38 -20.87 3.66
CA THR A 116 6.62 -19.88 2.89
C THR A 116 5.95 -20.52 1.67
N LYS A 117 6.64 -21.40 0.95
CA LYS A 117 6.10 -22.14 -0.20
C LYS A 117 4.95 -23.07 0.21
N LYS A 118 5.06 -23.79 1.34
CA LYS A 118 3.99 -24.65 1.88
C LYS A 118 2.76 -23.83 2.29
N ARG A 119 2.96 -22.70 2.99
CA ARG A 119 1.89 -21.80 3.40
C ARG A 119 1.16 -21.19 2.19
N ASN A 120 1.91 -20.73 1.19
CA ASN A 120 1.33 -20.16 -0.04
C ASN A 120 0.50 -21.22 -0.79
N LYS A 121 0.96 -22.47 -0.94
CA LYS A 121 0.18 -23.54 -1.56
C LYS A 121 -1.14 -23.85 -0.84
N SER A 122 -1.11 -23.89 0.50
CA SER A 122 -2.33 -24.09 1.31
C SER A 122 -3.33 -22.95 1.11
N LEU A 123 -2.83 -21.72 1.11
CA LEU A 123 -3.65 -20.52 0.95
C LEU A 123 -4.23 -20.39 -0.48
N VAL A 124 -3.46 -20.74 -1.53
CA VAL A 124 -3.97 -20.88 -2.91
C VAL A 124 -5.14 -21.86 -2.90
N LYS A 125 -4.96 -23.04 -2.30
CA LYS A 125 -5.99 -24.08 -2.27
C LYS A 125 -7.24 -23.63 -1.53
N LEU A 126 -7.09 -22.90 -0.42
CA LEU A 126 -8.20 -22.39 0.38
C LEU A 126 -8.99 -21.31 -0.37
N LEU A 127 -8.30 -20.31 -0.93
CA LEU A 127 -8.91 -19.15 -1.56
C LEU A 127 -9.49 -19.44 -2.95
N LEU A 128 -9.01 -20.48 -3.62
CA LEU A 128 -9.59 -20.97 -4.86
C LEU A 128 -10.69 -22.02 -4.66
N ARG A 129 -10.92 -22.46 -3.41
CA ARG A 129 -11.89 -23.51 -3.12
C ARG A 129 -13.30 -22.95 -3.26
N GLN A 130 -14.05 -23.54 -4.17
CA GLN A 130 -15.50 -23.38 -4.21
C GLN A 130 -16.11 -24.22 -3.07
N THR A 131 -16.60 -23.56 -2.03
CA THR A 131 -17.31 -24.18 -0.90
C THR A 131 -18.80 -23.81 -0.98
N PRO A 132 -19.70 -24.52 -0.28
CA PRO A 132 -21.09 -24.08 -0.15
C PRO A 132 -21.21 -22.63 0.36
N ARG A 133 -20.26 -22.21 1.21
CA ARG A 133 -20.20 -20.86 1.77
C ARG A 133 -19.80 -19.82 0.72
N THR A 134 -18.74 -20.07 -0.06
CA THR A 134 -18.29 -19.14 -1.11
C THR A 134 -19.35 -19.00 -2.20
N ARG A 135 -20.05 -20.08 -2.58
CA ARG A 135 -21.14 -20.01 -3.59
C ARG A 135 -22.30 -19.10 -3.18
N ARG A 136 -22.49 -18.87 -1.87
CA ARG A 136 -23.49 -17.94 -1.32
C ARG A 136 -22.97 -16.50 -1.19
N PHE A 137 -21.71 -16.22 -1.57
CA PHE A 137 -21.12 -14.88 -1.45
C PHE A 137 -21.98 -13.82 -2.14
N ALA A 138 -22.38 -14.08 -3.40
CA ALA A 138 -23.15 -13.11 -4.18
C ALA A 138 -24.53 -12.83 -3.56
N SER A 139 -25.25 -13.87 -3.11
CA SER A 139 -26.57 -13.71 -2.50
C SER A 139 -26.47 -13.00 -1.15
N ARG A 140 -25.51 -13.38 -0.29
CA ARG A 140 -25.30 -12.75 1.02
C ARG A 140 -24.82 -11.31 0.91
N ALA A 141 -24.01 -10.99 -0.10
CA ALA A 141 -23.66 -9.61 -0.40
C ALA A 141 -24.91 -8.81 -0.83
N ALA A 142 -25.79 -9.39 -1.64
CA ALA A 142 -27.05 -8.76 -2.02
C ALA A 142 -27.97 -8.55 -0.79
N GLU A 143 -28.08 -9.53 0.11
CA GLU A 143 -28.83 -9.45 1.36
C GLU A 143 -28.30 -8.34 2.29
N LEU A 144 -26.97 -8.24 2.45
CA LEU A 144 -26.32 -7.18 3.22
C LEU A 144 -26.61 -5.79 2.65
N PHE A 145 -26.64 -5.68 1.33
CA PHE A 145 -26.84 -4.40 0.63
C PHE A 145 -28.30 -4.07 0.33
N ALA A 146 -29.22 -5.01 0.57
CA ALA A 146 -30.64 -4.80 0.40
C ALA A 146 -31.16 -3.79 1.44
N PRO A 147 -32.19 -3.00 1.08
CA PRO A 147 -32.96 -2.27 2.08
C PRO A 147 -33.68 -3.29 2.98
N GLN A 148 -33.51 -3.17 4.30
CA GLN A 148 -34.11 -4.07 5.30
C GLN A 148 -35.06 -3.23 6.17
N PRO A 149 -36.39 -3.40 6.18
CA PRO A 149 -37.26 -2.63 7.06
C PRO A 149 -36.93 -2.89 8.55
N PRO A 150 -36.89 -1.87 9.45
CA PRO A 150 -37.16 -0.44 9.24
C PRO A 150 -35.94 0.37 8.73
N ALA A 151 -34.82 -0.28 8.44
CA ALA A 151 -33.55 0.31 8.04
C ALA A 151 -33.55 0.89 6.61
N ARG A 152 -32.86 2.02 6.47
CA ARG A 152 -32.68 2.75 5.22
C ARG A 152 -31.75 1.98 4.25
N PRO A 153 -31.85 2.19 2.93
CA PRO A 153 -30.87 1.66 1.97
C PRO A 153 -29.43 2.06 2.37
N CYS A 154 -28.43 1.26 1.99
CA CYS A 154 -27.03 1.60 2.26
C CYS A 154 -26.71 2.99 1.68
N ALA A 155 -26.37 3.96 2.54
CA ALA A 155 -25.93 5.27 2.06
C ALA A 155 -24.65 5.14 1.24
N ARG A 156 -23.79 4.19 1.63
CA ARG A 156 -22.57 3.81 0.92
C ARG A 156 -22.16 2.39 1.28
N ARG A 157 -21.59 1.68 0.31
CA ARG A 157 -20.98 0.35 0.52
C ARG A 157 -19.50 0.52 0.80
N PHE A 158 -19.03 -0.15 1.84
CA PHE A 158 -17.62 -0.23 2.21
C PHE A 158 -17.14 -1.67 2.15
N PHE A 159 -15.90 -1.84 1.70
CA PHE A 159 -15.26 -3.13 1.54
C PHE A 159 -13.92 -3.12 2.27
N MET A 160 -13.67 -4.17 3.02
CA MET A 160 -12.38 -4.46 3.64
C MET A 160 -11.95 -5.88 3.28
N THR A 161 -10.66 -6.18 3.43
CA THR A 161 -10.17 -7.56 3.32
C THR A 161 -9.51 -8.00 4.62
N TRP A 162 -9.83 -9.21 5.07
CA TRP A 162 -9.16 -9.84 6.21
C TRP A 162 -8.81 -11.28 5.88
N LEU A 163 -7.57 -11.51 5.46
CA LEU A 163 -7.06 -12.82 5.04
C LEU A 163 -6.12 -13.46 6.07
N SER A 164 -6.05 -12.88 7.27
CA SER A 164 -5.30 -13.38 8.41
C SER A 164 -6.16 -14.34 9.25
N PRO A 165 -5.55 -15.15 10.14
CA PRO A 165 -6.28 -15.93 11.14
C PRO A 165 -7.23 -15.06 11.97
N LEU A 166 -8.31 -15.66 12.47
CA LEU A 166 -9.36 -14.95 13.20
C LEU A 166 -8.84 -14.35 14.51
N GLU A 167 -7.89 -15.03 15.15
CA GLU A 167 -7.29 -14.66 16.43
C GLU A 167 -6.49 -13.36 16.33
N GLN A 168 -6.04 -13.01 15.11
CA GLN A 168 -5.34 -11.75 14.85
C GLN A 168 -6.29 -10.57 14.65
N PHE A 169 -7.60 -10.81 14.49
CA PHE A 169 -8.59 -9.73 14.50
C PHE A 169 -8.81 -9.34 15.95
N GLY A 170 -7.95 -8.44 16.42
CA GLY A 170 -7.72 -8.14 17.83
C GLY A 170 -8.50 -6.92 18.30
N SER A 171 -7.98 -6.24 19.32
CA SER A 171 -8.58 -5.04 19.89
C SER A 171 -8.54 -3.83 18.95
N ARG A 172 -7.61 -3.80 17.99
CA ARG A 172 -7.39 -2.67 17.10
C ARG A 172 -8.35 -2.61 15.91
N GLU A 173 -8.66 -3.75 15.29
CA GLU A 173 -9.51 -3.80 14.10
C GLU A 173 -10.96 -3.32 14.36
N PRO A 174 -11.61 -3.64 15.50
CA PRO A 174 -12.89 -3.05 15.87
C PRO A 174 -12.84 -1.52 15.97
N LEU A 175 -11.75 -0.93 16.47
CA LEU A 175 -11.62 0.54 16.55
C LEU A 175 -11.68 1.20 15.16
N VAL A 176 -11.14 0.52 14.13
CA VAL A 176 -11.25 0.99 12.74
C VAL A 176 -12.72 0.98 12.28
N LEU A 177 -13.46 -0.09 12.59
CA LEU A 177 -14.90 -0.15 12.30
C LEU A 177 -15.69 0.91 13.08
N GLU A 178 -15.36 1.16 14.34
CA GLU A 178 -15.99 2.24 15.13
C GLU A 178 -15.81 3.59 14.45
N THR A 179 -14.58 3.89 14.02
CA THR A 179 -14.30 5.15 13.34
C THR A 179 -15.04 5.28 12.02
N LEU A 180 -15.18 4.17 11.27
CA LEU A 180 -15.97 4.15 10.04
C LEU A 180 -17.44 4.44 10.33
N PHE A 181 -18.06 3.71 11.24
CA PHE A 181 -19.48 3.83 11.55
C PHE A 181 -19.82 5.15 12.26
N ARG A 182 -18.87 5.76 12.98
CA ARG A 182 -19.02 7.11 13.53
C ARG A 182 -19.31 8.14 12.44
N TRP A 183 -18.58 8.07 11.33
CA TRP A 183 -18.66 9.04 10.22
C TRP A 183 -19.59 8.59 9.10
N HIS A 184 -19.96 7.31 9.08
CA HIS A 184 -20.85 6.70 8.11
C HIS A 184 -21.84 5.73 8.80
N PRO A 185 -22.79 6.23 9.62
CA PRO A 185 -23.69 5.38 10.41
C PRO A 185 -24.60 4.50 9.55
N ASP A 186 -24.99 4.97 8.36
CA ASP A 186 -25.85 4.24 7.42
C ASP A 186 -25.06 3.39 6.40
N ALA A 187 -23.76 3.16 6.65
CA ALA A 187 -22.92 2.33 5.79
C ALA A 187 -23.29 0.84 5.85
N CYS A 188 -22.96 0.13 4.78
CA CYS A 188 -22.90 -1.32 4.75
C CYS A 188 -21.46 -1.76 4.55
N VAL A 189 -20.90 -2.50 5.51
CA VAL A 189 -19.51 -2.94 5.50
C VAL A 189 -19.43 -4.43 5.20
N LEU A 190 -18.79 -4.80 4.10
CA LEU A 190 -18.45 -6.17 3.76
C LEU A 190 -16.97 -6.40 4.02
N ILE A 191 -16.66 -7.32 4.94
CA ILE A 191 -15.29 -7.79 5.19
C ILE A 191 -15.09 -9.08 4.41
N ALA A 192 -14.29 -9.04 3.33
CA ALA A 192 -13.97 -10.23 2.55
C ALA A 192 -12.97 -11.09 3.32
N SER A 193 -13.47 -12.17 3.94
CA SER A 193 -12.72 -13.01 4.87
C SER A 193 -13.33 -14.40 5.00
N ASP A 194 -12.51 -15.44 4.77
CA ASP A 194 -12.91 -16.83 5.02
C ASP A 194 -12.83 -17.19 6.51
N THR A 195 -11.85 -16.62 7.23
CA THR A 195 -11.62 -16.89 8.66
C THR A 195 -12.66 -16.24 9.56
N MET A 196 -13.16 -15.05 9.19
CA MET A 196 -14.22 -14.36 9.92
C MET A 196 -15.63 -14.75 9.51
N ASP A 197 -15.83 -15.41 8.37
CA ASP A 197 -17.15 -15.93 7.97
C ASP A 197 -17.47 -17.22 8.72
N SER A 198 -17.54 -17.12 10.04
CA SER A 198 -17.68 -18.19 11.03
C SER A 198 -18.53 -17.71 12.22
N PRO A 199 -19.06 -18.60 13.07
CA PRO A 199 -19.76 -18.19 14.29
C PRO A 199 -18.92 -17.26 15.18
N ASP A 200 -17.64 -17.59 15.39
CA ASP A 200 -16.74 -16.77 16.22
C ASP A 200 -16.45 -15.40 15.58
N GLY A 201 -16.34 -15.35 14.25
CA GLY A 201 -16.23 -14.08 13.53
C GLY A 201 -17.51 -13.25 13.60
N ALA A 202 -18.69 -13.89 13.58
CA ALA A 202 -19.96 -13.21 13.82
C ALA A 202 -20.03 -12.66 15.25
N THR A 203 -19.55 -13.40 16.26
CA THR A 203 -19.42 -12.92 17.65
C THR A 203 -18.52 -11.69 17.74
N LYS A 204 -17.39 -11.65 17.02
CA LYS A 204 -16.51 -10.45 16.98
C LYS A 204 -17.19 -9.23 16.35
N LEU A 205 -18.18 -9.43 15.48
CA LEU A 205 -18.92 -8.35 14.81
C LEU A 205 -20.26 -8.02 15.47
N SER A 206 -20.76 -8.86 16.38
CA SER A 206 -22.07 -8.68 17.01
C SER A 206 -22.22 -7.33 17.73
N PRO A 207 -21.20 -6.76 18.41
CA PRO A 207 -21.38 -5.46 19.07
C PRO A 207 -21.83 -4.35 18.11
N PHE A 208 -21.45 -4.43 16.83
CA PHE A 208 -21.90 -3.50 15.80
C PHE A 208 -23.33 -3.84 15.33
N ALA A 209 -23.60 -5.11 15.04
CA ALA A 209 -24.90 -5.58 14.58
C ALA A 209 -26.01 -5.33 15.62
N ASP A 210 -25.70 -5.56 16.90
CA ASP A 210 -26.60 -5.34 18.05
C ASP A 210 -26.99 -3.86 18.20
N ARG A 211 -26.15 -2.95 17.68
CA ARG A 211 -26.44 -1.50 17.61
C ARG A 211 -27.06 -1.06 16.28
N GLY A 212 -27.43 -2.01 15.42
CA GLY A 212 -28.06 -1.72 14.13
C GLY A 212 -27.09 -1.35 13.01
N PHE A 213 -25.77 -1.42 13.23
CA PHE A 213 -24.80 -1.21 12.16
C PHE A 213 -24.74 -2.44 11.25
N ARG A 214 -24.65 -2.20 9.94
CA ARG A 214 -24.60 -3.28 8.94
C ARG A 214 -23.16 -3.65 8.60
N VAL A 215 -22.68 -4.71 9.22
CA VAL A 215 -21.38 -5.32 8.92
C VAL A 215 -21.52 -6.83 8.79
N ALA A 216 -20.86 -7.42 7.80
CA ALA A 216 -20.75 -8.87 7.68
C ALA A 216 -19.39 -9.28 7.11
N ALA A 217 -18.84 -10.37 7.66
CA ALA A 217 -17.72 -11.06 7.06
C ALA A 217 -18.22 -12.16 6.12
N LEU A 218 -17.76 -12.14 4.86
CA LEU A 218 -18.18 -13.08 3.82
C LEU A 218 -16.97 -13.72 3.15
N SER A 219 -16.98 -15.04 3.01
CA SER A 219 -15.94 -15.80 2.29
C SER A 219 -15.98 -15.43 0.81
N PRO A 220 -14.95 -14.78 0.24
CA PRO A 220 -15.03 -14.23 -1.10
C PRO A 220 -15.05 -15.34 -2.17
N ASP A 221 -15.96 -15.20 -3.14
CA ASP A 221 -15.94 -16.03 -4.34
C ASP A 221 -15.15 -15.32 -5.46
N LEU A 222 -13.88 -15.71 -5.62
CA LEU A 222 -13.03 -15.16 -6.67
C LEU A 222 -13.52 -15.46 -8.09
N ALA A 223 -14.22 -16.57 -8.31
CA ALA A 223 -14.74 -16.89 -9.64
C ALA A 223 -15.86 -15.89 -10.00
N HIS A 224 -16.80 -15.67 -9.09
CA HIS A 224 -17.87 -14.67 -9.27
C HIS A 224 -17.32 -13.25 -9.38
N LEU A 225 -16.36 -12.88 -8.52
CA LEU A 225 -15.79 -11.54 -8.49
C LEU A 225 -14.99 -11.21 -9.75
N LEU A 226 -14.32 -12.19 -10.35
CA LEU A 226 -13.47 -12.00 -11.53
C LEU A 226 -14.16 -12.37 -12.85
N ALA A 227 -15.34 -13.00 -12.82
CA ALA A 227 -16.10 -13.33 -14.03
C ALA A 227 -16.31 -12.11 -14.94
N GLY A 228 -15.96 -12.24 -16.21
CA GLY A 228 -16.02 -11.18 -17.23
C GLY A 228 -14.92 -10.13 -17.11
N THR A 229 -13.93 -10.32 -16.22
CA THR A 229 -12.78 -9.42 -16.07
C THR A 229 -11.54 -9.99 -16.76
N PRO A 230 -10.55 -9.13 -17.10
CA PRO A 230 -9.26 -9.59 -17.63
C PRO A 230 -8.49 -10.58 -16.73
N ALA A 231 -8.82 -10.66 -15.44
CA ALA A 231 -8.18 -11.59 -14.50
C ALA A 231 -8.87 -12.97 -14.40
N GLU A 232 -9.97 -13.20 -15.12
CA GLU A 232 -10.61 -14.52 -15.16
C GLU A 232 -9.68 -15.62 -15.74
N PRO A 233 -9.02 -15.42 -16.90
CA PRO A 233 -8.02 -16.38 -17.40
C PRO A 233 -6.81 -16.51 -16.47
N TRP A 234 -6.42 -15.43 -15.81
CA TRP A 234 -5.34 -15.45 -14.81
C TRP A 234 -5.72 -16.38 -13.64
N LEU A 235 -6.95 -16.30 -13.12
CA LEU A 235 -7.45 -17.19 -12.07
C LEU A 235 -7.39 -18.67 -12.49
N ALA A 236 -7.76 -18.97 -13.73
CA ALA A 236 -7.66 -20.32 -14.28
C ALA A 236 -6.20 -20.82 -14.31
N SER A 237 -5.26 -19.94 -14.69
CA SER A 237 -3.83 -20.25 -14.72
C SER A 237 -3.26 -20.48 -13.31
N VAL A 238 -3.72 -19.71 -12.30
CA VAL A 238 -3.39 -19.98 -10.89
C VAL A 238 -3.91 -21.36 -10.46
N ARG A 239 -5.15 -21.73 -10.84
CA ARG A 239 -5.73 -23.05 -10.51
C ARG A 239 -4.96 -24.22 -11.12
N ARG A 240 -4.41 -24.04 -12.33
CA ARG A 240 -3.54 -25.03 -12.99
C ARG A 240 -2.12 -25.05 -12.42
N GLY A 241 -1.78 -24.11 -11.52
CA GLY A 241 -0.45 -24.02 -10.91
C GLY A 241 0.60 -23.36 -11.82
N GLU A 242 0.18 -22.69 -12.89
CA GLU A 242 1.05 -22.03 -13.87
C GLU A 242 1.55 -20.67 -13.37
N VAL A 243 0.83 -20.06 -12.42
CA VAL A 243 1.22 -18.80 -11.80
C VAL A 243 1.98 -19.07 -10.50
N SER A 244 3.25 -18.66 -10.47
CA SER A 244 4.05 -18.76 -9.25
C SER A 244 3.55 -17.76 -8.19
N PRO A 245 3.21 -18.20 -6.96
CA PRO A 245 2.78 -17.29 -5.90
C PRO A 245 3.92 -16.38 -5.39
N GLY A 246 5.17 -16.67 -5.76
CA GLY A 246 6.36 -15.92 -5.38
C GLY A 246 6.71 -15.97 -3.89
N SER A 247 7.60 -15.05 -3.47
CA SER A 247 8.13 -14.96 -2.10
C SER A 247 7.32 -14.05 -1.18
N VAL A 248 6.56 -13.10 -1.72
CA VAL A 248 5.66 -12.25 -0.96
C VAL A 248 4.48 -13.11 -0.46
N PRO A 249 3.99 -12.91 0.77
CA PRO A 249 2.82 -13.65 1.27
C PRO A 249 1.63 -13.55 0.31
N LEU A 250 1.10 -14.71 -0.08
CA LEU A 250 0.01 -14.74 -1.08
C LEU A 250 -1.22 -13.95 -0.64
N GLY A 251 -1.57 -13.97 0.65
CA GLY A 251 -2.69 -13.18 1.17
C GLY A 251 -2.55 -11.69 0.88
N GLN A 252 -1.33 -11.14 0.92
CA GLN A 252 -1.10 -9.73 0.58
C GLN A 252 -1.36 -9.48 -0.91
N ASN A 253 -0.87 -10.36 -1.79
CA ASN A 253 -1.11 -10.24 -3.22
C ASN A 253 -2.60 -10.42 -3.56
N LEU A 254 -3.30 -11.35 -2.90
CA LEU A 254 -4.72 -11.54 -3.14
C LEU A 254 -5.56 -10.39 -2.59
N SER A 255 -5.22 -9.82 -1.44
CA SER A 255 -5.88 -8.61 -0.92
C SER A 255 -5.81 -7.46 -1.94
N ASN A 256 -4.70 -7.34 -2.70
CA ASN A 256 -4.59 -6.37 -3.79
C ASN A 256 -5.52 -6.65 -4.97
N LEU A 257 -5.81 -7.91 -5.28
CA LEU A 257 -6.79 -8.25 -6.32
C LEU A 257 -8.23 -8.10 -5.83
N LEU A 258 -8.53 -8.60 -4.62
CA LEU A 258 -9.86 -8.54 -4.02
C LEU A 258 -10.38 -7.11 -3.91
N ARG A 259 -9.54 -6.17 -3.48
CA ARG A 259 -9.95 -4.76 -3.39
C ARG A 259 -10.37 -4.16 -4.72
N LEU A 260 -9.69 -4.55 -5.80
CA LEU A 260 -10.04 -4.13 -7.17
C LEU A 260 -11.32 -4.81 -7.65
N ALA A 261 -11.42 -6.13 -7.43
CA ALA A 261 -12.54 -6.93 -7.89
C ALA A 261 -13.86 -6.57 -7.16
N LEU A 262 -13.81 -6.33 -5.85
CA LEU A 262 -14.96 -5.89 -5.06
C LEU A 262 -15.50 -4.54 -5.56
N LEU A 263 -14.61 -3.56 -5.74
CA LEU A 263 -15.00 -2.25 -6.28
C LEU A 263 -15.52 -2.36 -7.72
N TYR A 264 -14.87 -3.18 -8.56
CA TYR A 264 -15.32 -3.36 -9.94
C TYR A 264 -16.71 -3.99 -9.99
N LYS A 265 -16.98 -4.98 -9.12
CA LYS A 265 -18.26 -5.69 -9.11
C LYS A 265 -19.40 -4.87 -8.49
N TYR A 266 -19.12 -4.07 -7.46
CA TYR A 266 -20.16 -3.47 -6.62
C TYR A 266 -20.15 -1.94 -6.53
N GLY A 267 -19.11 -1.26 -7.02
CA GLY A 267 -18.82 0.13 -6.68
C GLY A 267 -18.53 0.28 -5.18
N GLY A 268 -18.63 1.50 -4.65
CA GLY A 268 -18.46 1.83 -3.24
C GLY A 268 -17.04 2.29 -2.86
N VAL A 269 -16.63 1.97 -1.64
CA VAL A 269 -15.35 2.38 -1.07
C VAL A 269 -14.58 1.17 -0.57
N TYR A 270 -13.32 1.06 -0.94
CA TYR A 270 -12.42 0.10 -0.33
C TYR A 270 -11.54 0.80 0.72
N LEU A 271 -11.39 0.16 1.87
CA LEU A 271 -10.47 0.53 2.93
C LEU A 271 -9.65 -0.70 3.35
N ASP A 272 -8.34 -0.52 3.54
CA ASP A 272 -7.58 -1.49 4.33
C ASP A 272 -8.09 -1.49 5.78
N ALA A 273 -8.05 -2.64 6.45
CA ALA A 273 -8.61 -2.86 7.79
C ALA A 273 -7.84 -2.11 8.92
N ASP A 274 -6.86 -1.31 8.55
CA ASP A 274 -6.02 -0.47 9.39
C ASP A 274 -6.06 1.00 8.96
N VAL A 275 -7.11 1.42 8.26
CA VAL A 275 -7.38 2.83 7.93
C VAL A 275 -8.40 3.40 8.92
N VAL A 276 -7.95 4.26 9.82
CA VAL A 276 -8.84 5.01 10.73
C VAL A 276 -9.55 6.10 9.94
N VAL A 277 -10.88 6.14 10.01
CA VAL A 277 -11.71 7.15 9.34
C VAL A 277 -11.89 8.35 10.25
N LEU A 278 -11.62 9.54 9.75
CA LEU A 278 -11.59 10.77 10.55
C LEU A 278 -12.67 11.78 10.15
N ARG A 279 -13.27 11.64 8.96
CA ARG A 279 -14.31 12.53 8.43
C ARG A 279 -15.21 11.81 7.43
N PRO A 280 -16.41 12.34 7.14
CA PRO A 280 -17.31 11.78 6.12
C PRO A 280 -16.71 11.87 4.71
N PHE A 281 -16.70 10.76 3.98
CA PHE A 281 -16.21 10.72 2.60
C PHE A 281 -17.12 11.43 1.59
N MET A 282 -18.32 11.89 2.00
CA MET A 282 -19.15 12.77 1.17
C MET A 282 -18.50 14.15 0.96
N GLU A 283 -17.66 14.58 1.89
CA GLU A 283 -16.93 15.85 1.84
C GLU A 283 -15.67 15.77 0.94
N LEU A 284 -15.36 14.62 0.32
CA LEU A 284 -14.24 14.48 -0.61
C LEU A 284 -14.40 15.35 -1.87
N GLY A 285 -15.62 15.75 -2.21
CA GLY A 285 -15.91 16.50 -3.44
C GLY A 285 -15.67 15.70 -4.73
N ALA A 286 -15.44 14.38 -4.63
CA ALA A 286 -15.15 13.50 -5.76
C ALA A 286 -16.02 12.24 -5.73
N ARG A 287 -16.57 11.88 -6.89
CA ARG A 287 -17.33 10.63 -7.07
C ARG A 287 -16.41 9.40 -7.12
N ASN A 288 -15.27 9.55 -7.81
CA ASN A 288 -14.24 8.53 -7.88
C ASN A 288 -12.91 9.15 -7.43
N ALA A 289 -12.19 8.46 -6.56
CA ALA A 289 -10.94 8.98 -6.02
C ALA A 289 -9.94 7.89 -5.65
N ILE A 290 -8.67 8.23 -5.76
CA ILE A 290 -7.53 7.45 -5.27
C ILE A 290 -6.54 8.37 -4.56
N GLY A 291 -5.95 7.92 -3.47
CA GLY A 291 -4.98 8.72 -2.72
C GLY A 291 -3.56 8.60 -3.25
N ALA A 292 -2.88 9.72 -3.40
CA ALA A 292 -1.42 9.76 -3.54
C ALA A 292 -0.77 9.45 -2.19
N GLN A 293 0.10 8.44 -2.14
CA GLN A 293 0.91 8.17 -0.95
C GLN A 293 2.11 9.12 -0.85
N ALA A 294 2.72 9.48 -1.99
CA ALA A 294 3.89 10.35 -2.04
C ALA A 294 3.83 11.31 -3.20
N VAL A 295 4.48 12.46 -3.03
CA VAL A 295 4.61 13.54 -4.02
C VAL A 295 6.08 13.92 -4.18
N ASP A 296 6.42 14.45 -5.35
CA ASP A 296 7.68 15.12 -5.59
C ASP A 296 7.66 16.49 -4.89
N ALA A 297 8.71 16.80 -4.15
CA ALA A 297 8.74 17.99 -3.29
C ALA A 297 8.86 19.30 -4.09
N ALA A 298 9.43 19.25 -5.29
CA ALA A 298 9.64 20.44 -6.12
C ALA A 298 8.41 20.77 -6.97
N THR A 299 7.77 19.75 -7.55
CA THR A 299 6.66 19.90 -8.49
C THR A 299 5.29 19.75 -7.83
N GLY A 300 5.20 19.11 -6.65
CA GLY A 300 3.94 18.76 -6.00
C GLY A 300 3.19 17.61 -6.69
N GLU A 301 3.74 17.07 -7.77
CA GLU A 301 3.16 15.97 -8.53
C GLU A 301 3.26 14.67 -7.73
N TRP A 302 2.23 13.82 -7.81
CA TRP A 302 2.28 12.53 -7.13
C TRP A 302 3.34 11.62 -7.79
N THR A 303 4.11 10.91 -6.96
CA THR A 303 5.11 9.92 -7.38
C THR A 303 4.68 8.49 -7.05
N ARG A 304 3.73 8.35 -6.11
CA ARG A 304 3.15 7.06 -5.71
C ARG A 304 1.68 7.24 -5.41
N LEU A 305 0.84 6.44 -6.06
CA LEU A 305 -0.54 6.19 -5.62
C LEU A 305 -0.59 4.94 -4.76
N ASN A 306 -1.61 4.83 -3.92
CA ASN A 306 -1.83 3.68 -3.08
C ASN A 306 -3.30 3.25 -3.16
N ASN A 307 -3.51 1.94 -3.09
CA ASN A 307 -4.80 1.28 -3.22
C ASN A 307 -5.36 0.83 -1.85
N ALA A 308 -4.86 1.35 -0.74
CA ALA A 308 -5.41 1.13 0.61
C ALA A 308 -6.71 1.90 0.83
N VAL A 309 -6.92 3.01 0.09
CA VAL A 309 -8.19 3.75 0.06
C VAL A 309 -8.54 4.06 -1.38
N MET A 310 -9.70 3.59 -1.83
CA MET A 310 -10.21 3.84 -3.17
C MET A 310 -11.72 4.04 -3.13
N VAL A 311 -12.20 5.07 -3.82
CA VAL A 311 -13.62 5.42 -3.90
C VAL A 311 -14.04 5.32 -5.37
N PHE A 312 -15.06 4.52 -5.66
CA PHE A 312 -15.64 4.39 -7.00
C PHE A 312 -17.15 4.29 -6.91
N ASP A 313 -17.89 5.28 -7.41
CA ASP A 313 -19.33 5.38 -7.13
C ASP A 313 -20.16 4.25 -7.77
N ARG A 314 -19.71 3.72 -8.91
CA ARG A 314 -20.45 2.72 -9.70
C ARG A 314 -19.61 1.47 -9.99
N PRO A 315 -20.27 0.30 -10.13
CA PRO A 315 -19.62 -0.91 -10.63
C PRO A 315 -19.18 -0.73 -12.10
N GLY A 316 -18.22 -1.55 -12.53
CA GLY A 316 -17.75 -1.59 -13.91
C GLY A 316 -16.83 -0.45 -14.32
N HIS A 317 -16.32 0.35 -13.37
CA HIS A 317 -15.51 1.53 -13.70
C HIS A 317 -14.29 1.15 -14.58
N PRO A 318 -14.06 1.81 -15.73
CA PRO A 318 -13.00 1.41 -16.67
C PRO A 318 -11.60 1.40 -16.05
N LEU A 319 -11.27 2.39 -15.20
CA LEU A 319 -9.97 2.41 -14.50
C LEU A 319 -9.73 1.16 -13.62
N LEU A 320 -10.77 0.64 -12.96
CA LEU A 320 -10.65 -0.60 -12.17
C LEU A 320 -10.41 -1.81 -13.08
N ARG A 321 -11.03 -1.83 -14.27
CA ARG A 321 -10.76 -2.86 -15.29
C ARG A 321 -9.31 -2.82 -15.76
N GLU A 322 -8.75 -1.64 -15.97
CA GLU A 322 -7.33 -1.44 -16.31
C GLU A 322 -6.39 -1.89 -15.18
N PHE A 323 -6.74 -1.62 -13.92
CA PHE A 323 -5.97 -2.14 -12.78
C PHE A 323 -6.02 -3.68 -12.72
N ILE A 324 -7.18 -4.29 -12.94
CA ILE A 324 -7.33 -5.75 -12.96
C ILE A 324 -6.55 -6.37 -14.14
N ALA A 325 -6.57 -5.72 -15.31
CA ALA A 325 -5.78 -6.14 -16.47
C ALA A 325 -4.28 -6.09 -16.19
N GLU A 326 -3.78 -4.98 -15.63
CA GLU A 326 -2.38 -4.85 -15.24
C GLU A 326 -1.98 -5.90 -14.19
N PHE A 327 -2.86 -6.19 -13.22
CA PHE A 327 -2.62 -7.23 -12.21
C PHE A 327 -2.42 -8.58 -12.89
N ALA A 328 -3.35 -8.97 -13.76
CA ALA A 328 -3.33 -10.25 -14.46
C ALA A 328 -2.10 -10.39 -15.37
N ALA A 329 -1.78 -9.35 -16.14
CA ALA A 329 -0.72 -9.38 -17.15
C ALA A 329 0.68 -9.31 -16.53
N THR A 330 0.84 -8.62 -15.40
CA THR A 330 2.17 -8.31 -14.84
C THR A 330 2.39 -8.90 -13.46
N PHE A 331 1.52 -9.81 -13.00
CA PHE A 331 1.61 -10.39 -11.67
C PHE A 331 3.02 -10.88 -11.35
N ASP A 332 3.62 -10.32 -10.29
CA ASP A 332 4.91 -10.76 -9.77
C ASP A 332 4.79 -10.96 -8.27
N GLY A 333 4.59 -12.22 -7.87
CA GLY A 333 4.47 -12.59 -6.46
C GLY A 333 5.76 -12.42 -5.67
N SER A 334 6.88 -12.02 -6.28
CA SER A 334 8.19 -11.90 -5.62
C SER A 334 8.60 -10.45 -5.35
N LYS A 335 7.86 -9.46 -5.89
CA LYS A 335 8.16 -8.04 -5.71
C LYS A 335 7.14 -7.36 -4.81
N TRP A 336 7.58 -6.88 -3.65
CA TRP A 336 6.70 -6.19 -2.72
C TRP A 336 6.16 -4.89 -3.32
N GLY A 337 4.86 -4.64 -3.14
CA GLY A 337 4.17 -3.46 -3.66
C GLY A 337 3.87 -3.50 -5.16
N HIS A 338 4.51 -4.40 -5.93
CA HIS A 338 4.39 -4.48 -7.39
C HIS A 338 2.94 -4.67 -7.85
N ASN A 339 2.19 -5.52 -7.17
CA ASN A 339 0.79 -5.85 -7.47
C ASN A 339 -0.22 -4.91 -6.79
N GLY A 340 0.25 -3.88 -6.09
CA GLY A 340 -0.59 -2.97 -5.28
C GLY A 340 -0.31 -1.50 -5.58
N PRO A 341 0.31 -0.73 -4.67
CA PRO A 341 0.60 0.69 -4.89
C PRO A 341 1.36 0.97 -6.20
N TYR A 342 2.29 0.10 -6.59
CA TYR A 342 3.05 0.29 -7.83
C TYR A 342 2.20 0.02 -9.07
N LEU A 343 1.31 -0.96 -9.02
CA LEU A 343 0.38 -1.26 -10.09
C LEU A 343 -0.52 -0.07 -10.39
N VAL A 344 -1.22 0.44 -9.37
CA VAL A 344 -2.16 1.57 -9.58
C VAL A 344 -1.43 2.83 -10.03
N SER A 345 -0.19 3.03 -9.56
CA SER A 345 0.66 4.14 -10.03
C SER A 345 1.00 4.00 -11.51
N ARG A 346 1.46 2.82 -11.96
CA ARG A 346 1.83 2.58 -13.36
C ARG A 346 0.66 2.79 -14.31
N VAL A 347 -0.51 2.27 -13.96
CA VAL A 347 -1.72 2.39 -14.79
C VAL A 347 -2.17 3.84 -14.87
N VAL A 348 -2.29 4.56 -13.75
CA VAL A 348 -2.70 5.97 -13.79
C VAL A 348 -1.68 6.84 -14.52
N ALA A 349 -0.37 6.59 -14.33
CA ALA A 349 0.68 7.29 -15.08
C ALA A 349 0.56 7.07 -16.59
N ARG A 350 0.32 5.82 -17.01
CA ARG A 350 0.16 5.45 -18.42
C ARG A 350 -1.08 6.08 -19.07
N LEU A 351 -2.16 6.26 -18.30
CA LEU A 351 -3.42 6.86 -18.78
C LEU A 351 -3.47 8.38 -18.63
N ARG A 352 -2.43 8.99 -18.02
CA ARG A 352 -2.35 10.43 -17.76
C ARG A 352 -2.48 11.24 -19.06
N GLY A 353 -3.11 12.41 -18.97
CA GLY A 353 -3.31 13.32 -20.10
C GLY A 353 -4.55 12.97 -20.93
N ARG A 354 -4.52 11.88 -21.70
CA ARG A 354 -5.57 11.61 -22.71
C ARG A 354 -6.85 11.01 -22.16
N MET A 355 -6.77 10.10 -21.18
CA MET A 355 -7.95 9.34 -20.71
C MET A 355 -8.37 9.69 -19.28
N MET A 356 -7.43 10.08 -18.41
CA MET A 356 -7.75 10.37 -17.00
C MET A 356 -8.86 11.40 -16.76
N PRO A 357 -8.93 12.54 -17.49
CA PRO A 357 -10.04 13.48 -17.34
C PRO A 357 -11.41 12.86 -17.65
N TRP A 358 -11.48 12.01 -18.67
CA TRP A 358 -12.70 11.33 -19.10
C TRP A 358 -13.14 10.21 -18.14
N LEU A 359 -12.19 9.66 -17.39
CA LEU A 359 -12.47 8.64 -16.37
C LEU A 359 -13.09 9.24 -15.10
N GLY A 360 -13.06 10.57 -14.91
CA GLY A 360 -13.70 11.23 -13.77
C GLY A 360 -13.14 10.78 -12.41
N VAL A 361 -11.82 10.51 -12.34
CA VAL A 361 -11.12 10.08 -11.11
C VAL A 361 -10.22 11.20 -10.60
N THR A 362 -10.44 11.59 -9.36
CA THR A 362 -9.60 12.58 -8.66
C THR A 362 -8.45 11.88 -7.93
N VAL A 363 -7.22 12.35 -8.16
CA VAL A 363 -6.08 11.97 -7.32
C VAL A 363 -6.03 12.92 -6.13
N LEU A 364 -6.25 12.38 -4.93
CA LEU A 364 -6.22 13.14 -3.69
C LEU A 364 -4.79 13.27 -3.16
N PRO A 365 -4.42 14.39 -2.52
CA PRO A 365 -3.08 14.59 -1.99
C PRO A 365 -2.78 13.65 -0.81
N PRO A 366 -1.51 13.42 -0.45
CA PRO A 366 -1.14 12.55 0.67
C PRO A 366 -1.84 12.86 1.98
N ARG A 367 -2.06 14.15 2.27
CA ARG A 367 -2.76 14.57 3.49
C ARG A 367 -4.18 14.00 3.63
N ALA A 368 -4.84 13.57 2.55
CA ALA A 368 -6.19 13.03 2.61
C ALA A 368 -6.26 11.69 3.39
N PHE A 369 -5.31 10.77 3.13
CA PHE A 369 -5.32 9.39 3.70
C PHE A 369 -3.96 8.89 4.21
N TYR A 370 -2.87 9.54 3.81
CA TYR A 370 -1.48 9.19 4.12
C TYR A 370 -0.73 10.39 4.74
N PRO A 371 -1.25 11.03 5.81
CA PRO A 371 -0.62 12.21 6.41
C PRO A 371 0.72 11.91 7.11
N VAL A 372 1.07 10.62 7.27
CA VAL A 372 2.32 10.13 7.85
C VAL A 372 2.79 8.92 7.06
N ASP A 373 4.05 8.96 6.62
CA ASP A 373 4.71 7.85 5.95
C ASP A 373 4.88 6.64 6.88
N TRP A 374 4.88 5.45 6.29
CA TRP A 374 5.04 4.17 6.98
C TRP A 374 6.28 4.12 7.89
N ASN A 375 7.38 4.77 7.50
CA ASN A 375 8.63 4.81 8.28
C ASN A 375 8.59 5.75 9.49
N ARG A 376 7.55 6.59 9.62
CA ARG A 376 7.35 7.55 10.71
C ARG A 376 6.12 7.25 11.57
N ILE A 377 5.37 6.19 11.23
CA ILE A 377 4.09 5.91 11.88
C ILE A 377 4.24 5.57 13.36
N GLY A 378 5.34 4.92 13.76
CA GLY A 378 5.55 4.48 15.14
C GLY A 378 5.50 5.60 16.17
N GLY A 379 5.97 6.80 15.82
CA GLY A 379 5.92 7.95 16.72
C GLY A 379 4.51 8.44 17.08
N LEU A 380 3.47 7.98 16.38
CA LEU A 380 2.09 8.35 16.67
C LEU A 380 1.42 7.44 17.71
N PHE A 381 2.05 6.30 18.05
CA PHE A 381 1.54 5.33 19.03
C PHE A 381 2.01 5.62 20.46
N VAL A 382 3.00 6.49 20.64
CA VAL A 382 3.67 6.74 21.92
C VAL A 382 3.04 7.91 22.66
N SER A 383 2.89 7.77 23.98
CA SER A 383 2.40 8.80 24.89
C SER A 383 3.42 9.92 25.09
N PRO A 384 2.97 11.18 25.26
CA PRO A 384 3.86 12.27 25.58
C PRO A 384 4.44 12.10 26.99
N LYS A 385 5.76 12.21 27.13
CA LYS A 385 6.46 12.08 28.42
C LYS A 385 6.62 13.41 29.17
N ASP A 386 6.42 14.52 28.48
CA ASP A 386 6.58 15.86 29.02
C ASP A 386 5.62 16.86 28.34
N ARG A 387 5.62 18.11 28.83
CA ARG A 387 4.80 19.19 28.31
C ARG A 387 5.09 19.53 26.84
N LYS A 388 6.31 19.29 26.35
CA LYS A 388 6.67 19.56 24.95
C LYS A 388 6.09 18.48 24.04
N GLY A 389 6.18 17.21 24.46
CA GLY A 389 5.51 16.08 23.84
C GLY A 389 4.00 16.29 23.77
N GLU A 390 3.38 16.75 24.86
CA GLU A 390 1.94 17.03 24.91
C GLU A 390 1.52 18.07 23.86
N LYS A 391 2.28 19.18 23.77
CA LYS A 391 2.07 20.20 22.73
C LYS A 391 2.24 19.65 21.31
N TRP A 392 3.25 18.80 21.10
CA TRP A 392 3.48 18.17 19.81
C TRP A 392 2.33 17.22 19.43
N VAL A 393 1.88 16.36 20.36
CA VAL A 393 0.75 15.45 20.16
C VAL A 393 -0.49 16.25 19.79
N LYS A 394 -0.82 17.30 20.55
CA LYS A 394 -1.97 18.14 20.28
C LYS A 394 -1.89 18.76 18.88
N ALA A 395 -0.77 19.40 18.55
CA ALA A 395 -0.57 20.02 17.23
C ALA A 395 -0.66 19.00 16.09
N LYS A 396 -0.15 17.77 16.30
CA LYS A 396 -0.20 16.69 15.31
C LYS A 396 -1.63 16.20 15.10
N VAL A 397 -2.40 16.00 16.18
CA VAL A 397 -3.82 15.64 16.12
C VAL A 397 -4.62 16.71 15.39
N ASP A 398 -4.47 17.98 15.77
CA ASP A 398 -5.16 19.12 15.13
C ASP A 398 -4.83 19.18 13.63
N SER A 399 -3.55 19.02 13.27
CA SER A 399 -3.12 19.02 11.87
C SER A 399 -3.70 17.87 11.05
N ILE A 400 -3.85 16.67 11.64
CA ILE A 400 -4.40 15.51 10.95
C ILE A 400 -5.92 15.68 10.80
N LYS A 401 -6.64 15.96 11.90
CA LYS A 401 -8.11 16.16 11.87
C LYS A 401 -8.53 17.28 10.92
N GLY A 402 -7.76 18.36 10.83
CA GLY A 402 -8.07 19.48 9.96
C GLY A 402 -7.99 19.20 8.45
N LYS A 403 -7.22 18.19 8.02
CA LYS A 403 -6.88 17.98 6.60
C LYS A 403 -7.10 16.56 6.07
N SER A 404 -7.29 15.59 6.96
CA SER A 404 -7.37 14.16 6.62
C SER A 404 -8.78 13.62 6.73
N PHE A 405 -9.15 12.78 5.77
CA PHE A 405 -10.36 11.96 5.81
C PHE A 405 -10.12 10.62 6.49
N GLY A 406 -8.86 10.18 6.50
CA GLY A 406 -8.42 9.05 7.28
C GLY A 406 -6.91 9.03 7.46
N ILE A 407 -6.44 8.07 8.24
CA ILE A 407 -5.02 7.78 8.41
C ILE A 407 -4.79 6.27 8.28
N HIS A 408 -3.95 5.89 7.32
CA HIS A 408 -3.48 4.51 7.19
C HIS A 408 -2.41 4.23 8.25
N LEU A 409 -2.62 3.19 9.06
CA LEU A 409 -1.76 2.85 10.18
C LEU A 409 -0.59 1.93 9.80
N TRP A 410 -0.55 1.42 8.56
CA TRP A 410 0.54 0.57 8.05
C TRP A 410 0.79 -0.67 8.91
N ASN A 411 -0.19 -1.57 9.02
CA ASN A 411 -0.19 -2.72 9.95
C ASN A 411 1.06 -3.59 9.86
N ARG A 412 1.72 -3.67 8.69
CA ARG A 412 3.02 -4.33 8.57
C ARG A 412 4.08 -3.77 9.53
N GLU A 413 4.09 -2.45 9.69
CA GLU A 413 5.03 -1.69 10.52
C GLU A 413 4.51 -1.53 11.96
N SER A 414 3.19 -1.37 12.13
CA SER A 414 2.61 -0.96 13.42
C SER A 414 1.88 -2.05 14.22
N ARG A 415 1.65 -3.26 13.67
CA ARG A 415 0.84 -4.29 14.36
C ARG A 415 1.36 -4.74 15.74
N GLY A 416 2.65 -4.53 16.01
CA GLY A 416 3.27 -4.87 17.30
C GLY A 416 3.36 -3.68 18.26
N MET A 417 2.77 -2.54 17.89
CA MET A 417 2.79 -1.32 18.70
C MET A 417 1.45 -1.19 19.40
N GLU A 418 1.49 -1.07 20.72
CA GLU A 418 0.31 -0.72 21.51
C GLU A 418 -0.04 0.75 21.30
N VAL A 419 -1.34 1.06 21.34
CA VAL A 419 -1.82 2.44 21.28
C VAL A 419 -1.74 2.99 22.70
N GLU A 420 -0.65 3.67 23.04
CA GLU A 420 -0.47 4.22 24.39
C GLU A 420 -1.48 5.35 24.66
N GLU A 421 -1.89 5.49 25.93
CA GLU A 421 -2.91 6.46 26.33
C GLU A 421 -2.45 7.90 26.08
N GLY A 422 -3.30 8.70 25.43
CA GLY A 422 -2.97 10.08 25.09
C GLY A 422 -1.98 10.23 23.94
N SER A 423 -1.57 9.14 23.27
CA SER A 423 -0.84 9.19 22.00
C SER A 423 -1.66 9.86 20.87
N VAL A 424 -1.03 10.16 19.73
CA VAL A 424 -1.73 10.75 18.58
C VAL A 424 -2.82 9.81 18.07
N ILE A 425 -2.51 8.52 17.87
CA ILE A 425 -3.52 7.54 17.42
C ILE A 425 -4.63 7.38 18.45
N GLY A 426 -4.28 7.28 19.74
CA GLY A 426 -5.26 7.19 20.82
C GLY A 426 -6.27 8.33 20.79
N ARG A 427 -5.79 9.58 20.65
CA ARG A 427 -6.66 10.77 20.56
C ARG A 427 -7.44 10.90 19.25
N LEU A 428 -6.94 10.33 18.14
CA LEU A 428 -7.68 10.31 16.89
C LEU A 428 -8.86 9.33 16.96
N ILE A 429 -8.66 8.18 17.61
CA ILE A 429 -9.70 7.14 17.76
C ILE A 429 -10.72 7.52 18.83
N ALA A 430 -10.29 8.11 19.96
CA ALA A 430 -11.16 8.45 21.09
C ALA A 430 -12.38 9.29 20.68
N ASP A 431 -12.22 10.27 19.79
CA ASP A 431 -13.31 11.11 19.25
C ASP A 431 -14.38 10.32 18.47
N SER A 432 -14.01 9.13 17.99
CA SER A 432 -14.86 8.30 17.13
C SER A 432 -15.35 7.03 17.80
N CYS A 433 -15.17 6.92 19.11
CA CYS A 433 -15.54 5.75 19.87
C CYS A 433 -17.06 5.61 19.97
N LEU A 434 -17.57 4.45 19.54
CA LEU A 434 -18.99 4.11 19.63
C LEU A 434 -19.29 3.39 20.95
N PHE A 435 -18.34 2.60 21.46
CA PHE A 435 -18.57 1.75 22.65
C PHE A 435 -18.00 2.30 23.96
N CYS A 436 -17.50 3.54 24.00
CA CYS A 436 -16.82 4.10 25.17
C CYS A 436 -17.71 4.31 26.42
N ASN A 437 -19.04 4.36 26.26
CA ASN A 437 -19.98 4.43 27.40
C ASN A 437 -20.40 3.06 27.93
N SER A 438 -19.93 1.97 27.32
CA SER A 438 -20.15 0.60 27.78
C SER A 438 -18.88 0.15 28.48
N SER A 439 -18.99 -0.48 29.65
CA SER A 439 -17.89 -0.94 30.51
C SER A 439 -17.02 -2.05 29.87
N MET A 440 -16.46 -1.81 28.70
CA MET A 440 -15.62 -2.73 27.91
C MET A 440 -14.15 -2.34 27.94
N GLN A 441 -13.78 -1.28 28.68
CA GLN A 441 -12.39 -0.91 28.95
C GLN A 441 -11.61 -1.95 29.79
N GLY A 442 -12.28 -2.99 30.31
CA GLY A 442 -11.65 -3.99 31.18
C GLY A 442 -11.37 -5.37 30.58
N LYS A 443 -11.65 -5.64 29.29
CA LYS A 443 -11.52 -7.01 28.75
C LYS A 443 -10.81 -7.16 27.40
N TYR A 444 -10.23 -6.10 26.85
CA TYR A 444 -9.50 -6.15 25.57
C TYR A 444 -8.19 -5.34 25.56
N LEU A 445 -7.60 -5.10 26.73
CA LEU A 445 -6.20 -4.71 26.87
C LEU A 445 -5.37 -5.97 27.17
#